data_AF-A0A7C0UAS5-F1
#
_entry.id   AF-A0A7C0UAS5-F1
#
_cell.length_a   1.000
_cell.length_b   1.000
_cell.length_c   1.000
_cell.angle_alpha   90.00
_cell.angle_beta   90.00
_cell.angle_gamma   90.00
#
_symmetry.space_group_name_H-M   'P 1'
#
loop_
_entity.id
_entity.type
_entity.pdbx_description
1 polymer ?
#
loop_
_entity_poly.entity_id
_entity_poly.type
_entity_poly.pdbx_seq_one_letter_code
_entity_poly.pdbx_strand_id
1 'polypeptide(L)'
;MPARLEIRLKRELFDAEGATVKKKAITYFGFDVKEVRVIRVLTFDTSLAQDQLERARKEIFTNPVTETSSFTPLCTDFDWAIWIGFRPGVRDTAGSTAAEAVEDLLGIQLGPDEAIYTSKIYEVQGHLEKHQVEKIARDLLANEIIQQWKIFERYSWDSKIGIGYPIPKVVLQHEPQVTVIPISSDEELKRISQKRNLALRDSDIPVIRQYFL
;
A
#
# COMPACT_ATOMS: atom_id res chain seq x y z
N MET A 1 -16.51 6.89 9.02
CA MET A 1 -15.54 7.81 8.37
C MET A 1 -14.19 7.14 8.49
N PRO A 2 -13.31 7.25 7.48
CA PRO A 2 -12.03 6.57 7.54
C PRO A 2 -11.18 7.11 8.69
N ALA A 3 -10.43 6.23 9.34
CA ALA A 3 -9.47 6.58 10.37
C ALA A 3 -8.05 6.22 9.90
N ARG A 4 -7.05 6.99 10.34
CA ARG A 4 -5.65 6.78 9.95
C ARG A 4 -4.80 6.67 11.20
N LEU A 5 -4.33 5.48 11.51
CA LEU A 5 -3.41 5.24 12.61
C LEU A 5 -1.97 5.32 12.09
N GLU A 6 -1.22 6.30 12.57
CA GLU A 6 0.21 6.42 12.33
C GLU A 6 0.98 5.85 13.52
N ILE A 7 1.99 5.02 13.25
CA ILE A 7 2.77 4.29 14.25
C ILE A 7 4.25 4.45 13.91
N ARG A 8 5.05 4.93 14.87
CA ARG A 8 6.49 5.10 14.70
C ARG A 8 7.26 4.61 15.91
N LEU A 9 8.52 4.24 15.69
CA LEU A 9 9.46 4.04 16.78
C LEU A 9 9.64 5.33 17.57
N LYS A 10 9.75 5.21 18.90
CA LYS A 10 10.14 6.31 19.78
C LYS A 10 11.43 6.97 19.27
N ARG A 11 11.53 8.29 19.42
CA ARG A 11 12.57 9.09 18.75
C ARG A 11 13.97 8.77 19.26
N GLU A 12 14.08 8.38 20.52
CA GLU A 12 15.31 7.93 21.17
C GLU A 12 15.80 6.56 20.67
N LEU A 13 14.97 5.79 19.98
CA LEU A 13 15.34 4.48 19.44
C LEU A 13 15.86 4.62 18.01
N PHE A 14 16.84 3.76 17.68
CA PHE A 14 17.41 3.68 16.35
C PHE A 14 16.42 3.07 15.34
N ASP A 15 16.11 3.80 14.27
CA ASP A 15 15.28 3.34 13.18
C ASP A 15 16.16 2.69 12.09
N ALA A 16 16.26 1.36 12.12
CA ALA A 16 17.09 0.62 11.18
C ALA A 16 16.60 0.71 9.72
N GLU A 17 15.28 0.78 9.51
CA GLU A 17 14.70 0.89 8.17
C GLU A 17 15.06 2.24 7.56
N GLY A 18 14.82 3.33 8.30
CA GLY A 18 15.21 4.67 7.90
C GLY A 18 16.72 4.81 7.66
N ALA A 19 17.54 4.27 8.56
CA ALA A 19 19.00 4.27 8.40
C ALA A 19 19.46 3.53 7.12
N THR A 20 18.77 2.45 6.74
CA THR A 20 19.05 1.70 5.51
C THR A 20 18.72 2.53 4.26
N VAL A 21 17.59 3.25 4.28
CA VAL A 21 17.20 4.16 3.19
C VAL A 21 18.23 5.28 3.04
N LYS A 22 18.60 5.94 4.14
CA LYS A 22 19.64 6.97 4.16
C LYS A 22 20.94 6.46 3.54
N LYS A 23 21.42 5.30 4.01
CA LYS A 23 22.68 4.70 3.51
C LYS A 23 22.61 4.45 2.00
N LYS A 24 21.50 3.91 1.49
CA LYS A 24 21.30 3.65 0.06
C LYS A 24 21.24 4.93 -0.77
N ALA A 25 20.51 5.95 -0.31
CA ALA A 25 20.41 7.23 -1.00
C ALA A 25 21.78 7.92 -1.16
N ILE A 26 22.61 7.89 -0.10
CA ILE A 26 23.99 8.39 -0.16
C ILE A 26 24.85 7.52 -1.08
N THR A 27 24.83 6.20 -0.90
CA THR A 27 25.76 5.30 -1.60
C THR A 27 25.46 5.17 -3.09
N TYR A 28 24.19 5.15 -3.47
CA TYR A 28 23.78 4.90 -4.86
C TYR A 28 23.63 6.18 -5.68
N PHE A 29 23.23 7.28 -5.03
CA PHE A 29 22.92 8.52 -5.74
C PHE A 29 23.77 9.73 -5.31
N GLY A 30 24.55 9.62 -4.24
CA GLY A 30 25.36 10.74 -3.74
C GLY A 30 24.53 11.86 -3.12
N PHE A 31 23.30 11.57 -2.68
CA PHE A 31 22.38 12.59 -2.15
C PHE A 31 22.67 12.94 -0.69
N ASP A 32 22.55 14.22 -0.33
CA ASP A 32 22.79 14.72 1.04
C ASP A 32 21.58 14.48 1.95
N VAL A 33 21.45 13.23 2.40
CA VAL A 33 20.41 12.79 3.34
C VAL A 33 20.96 12.74 4.77
N LYS A 34 20.40 13.57 5.66
CA LYS A 34 20.79 13.66 7.07
C LYS A 34 20.14 12.58 7.93
N GLU A 35 18.84 12.41 7.79
CA GLU A 35 18.07 11.43 8.55
C GLU A 35 16.87 10.94 7.74
N VAL A 36 16.50 9.68 7.95
CA VAL A 36 15.20 9.15 7.51
C VAL A 36 14.55 8.44 8.70
N ARG A 37 13.28 8.73 8.95
CA ARG A 37 12.44 8.04 9.94
C ARG A 37 11.21 7.45 9.25
N VAL A 38 10.79 6.28 9.69
CA VAL A 38 9.66 5.54 9.12
C VAL A 38 8.46 5.60 10.05
N ILE A 39 7.31 5.92 9.46
CA ILE A 39 6.01 5.86 10.10
C ILE A 39 5.18 4.83 9.34
N ARG A 40 4.76 3.77 10.03
CA ARG A 40 3.79 2.81 9.49
C ARG A 40 2.40 3.42 9.61
N VAL A 41 1.57 3.20 8.60
CA VAL A 41 0.23 3.75 8.54
C VAL A 41 -0.77 2.63 8.31
N LEU A 42 -1.80 2.57 9.15
CA LEU A 42 -2.99 1.76 8.94
C LEU A 42 -4.16 2.70 8.65
N THR A 43 -4.76 2.58 7.46
CA THR A 43 -5.96 3.31 7.08
C THR A 43 -7.15 2.39 7.24
N PHE A 44 -7.99 2.66 8.22
CA PHE A 44 -9.23 1.95 8.49
C PHE A 44 -10.31 2.57 7.64
N ASP A 45 -10.78 1.83 6.64
CA ASP A 45 -12.01 2.16 5.92
C ASP A 45 -13.12 1.27 6.45
N THR A 46 -13.56 1.59 7.68
CA THR A 46 -14.53 0.80 8.45
C THR A 46 -15.49 1.73 9.21
N SER A 47 -16.52 1.13 9.80
CA SER A 47 -17.54 1.76 10.65
C SER A 47 -17.24 1.64 12.15
N LEU A 48 -16.03 1.20 12.51
CA LEU A 48 -15.59 1.07 13.90
C LEU A 48 -15.74 2.39 14.65
N ALA A 49 -16.26 2.30 15.87
CA ALA A 49 -16.38 3.43 16.77
C ALA A 49 -15.00 3.84 17.33
N GLN A 50 -14.91 5.08 17.83
CA GLN A 50 -13.63 5.64 18.30
C GLN A 50 -13.02 4.84 19.45
N ASP A 51 -13.84 4.30 20.35
CA ASP A 51 -13.40 3.44 21.45
C ASP A 51 -12.83 2.10 20.95
N GLN A 52 -13.44 1.51 19.91
CA GLN A 52 -12.94 0.30 19.27
C GLN A 52 -11.59 0.55 18.56
N LEU A 53 -11.49 1.67 17.85
CA LEU A 53 -10.24 2.11 17.22
C LEU A 53 -9.12 2.34 18.25
N GLU A 54 -9.43 2.96 19.38
CA GLU A 54 -8.47 3.16 20.47
C GLU A 54 -8.04 1.86 21.15
N ARG A 55 -8.95 0.89 21.30
CA ARG A 55 -8.60 -0.46 21.78
C ARG A 55 -7.66 -1.16 20.82
N ALA A 56 -8.00 -1.21 19.53
CA ALA A 56 -7.15 -1.79 18.50
C ALA A 56 -5.76 -1.14 18.47
N ARG A 57 -5.69 0.19 18.56
CA ARG A 57 -4.43 0.93 18.64
C ARG A 57 -3.55 0.46 19.81
N LYS A 58 -4.11 0.35 21.01
CA LYS A 58 -3.36 0.07 22.24
C LYS A 58 -3.02 -1.40 22.43
N GLU A 59 -3.94 -2.29 22.06
CA GLU A 59 -3.84 -3.72 22.36
C GLU A 59 -3.15 -4.51 21.24
N ILE A 60 -3.25 -4.06 19.98
CA ILE A 60 -2.70 -4.79 18.82
C ILE A 60 -1.54 -4.04 18.19
N PHE A 61 -1.75 -2.78 17.80
CA PHE A 61 -0.89 -2.14 16.81
C PHE A 61 0.28 -1.35 17.37
N THR A 62 0.28 -1.05 18.67
CA THR A 62 1.32 -0.21 19.28
C THR A 62 2.06 -1.01 20.33
N ASN A 63 3.36 -1.21 20.12
CA ASN A 63 4.21 -1.66 21.21
C ASN A 63 4.44 -0.51 22.21
N PRO A 64 3.96 -0.58 23.46
CA PRO A 64 4.05 0.54 24.41
C PRO A 64 5.49 0.86 24.84
N VAL A 65 6.41 -0.09 24.69
CA VAL A 65 7.81 0.07 25.08
C VAL A 65 8.60 0.77 23.98
N THR A 66 8.41 0.39 22.73
CA THR A 66 9.26 0.85 21.62
C THR A 66 8.60 1.86 20.69
N GLU A 67 7.27 1.96 20.69
CA GLU A 67 6.53 2.71 19.68
C GLU A 67 5.64 3.80 20.31
N THR A 68 5.27 4.74 19.46
CA THR A 68 4.23 5.74 19.70
C THR A 68 3.29 5.72 18.51
N SER A 69 2.00 5.92 18.77
CA SER A 69 0.99 5.91 17.72
C SER A 69 -0.07 6.98 17.95
N SER A 70 -0.68 7.46 16.87
CA SER A 70 -1.74 8.47 16.93
C SER A 70 -2.69 8.36 15.73
N PHE A 71 -3.95 8.72 15.94
CA PHE A 71 -4.93 8.96 14.87
C PHE A 71 -4.81 10.36 14.25
N THR A 72 -3.94 11.20 14.79
CA THR A 72 -3.51 12.48 14.20
C THR A 72 -2.15 12.34 13.54
N PRO A 73 -1.81 13.19 12.56
CA PRO A 73 -0.50 13.14 11.90
C PRO A 73 0.67 13.20 12.92
N LEU A 74 1.62 12.27 12.83
CA LEU A 74 2.85 12.23 13.63
C LEU A 74 4.04 12.88 12.91
N CYS A 75 3.93 13.00 11.58
CA CYS A 75 4.92 13.61 10.72
C CYS A 75 5.14 15.09 11.10
N THR A 76 6.30 15.44 11.63
CA THR A 76 6.55 16.76 12.26
C THR A 76 7.95 17.32 11.99
N ASP A 77 8.96 16.47 11.85
CA ASP A 77 10.35 16.88 11.65
C ASP A 77 10.95 16.25 10.39
N PHE A 78 10.60 16.81 9.23
CA PHE A 78 11.09 16.38 7.94
C PHE A 78 11.24 17.57 6.99
N ASP A 79 12.16 17.51 6.04
CA ASP A 79 12.18 18.46 4.91
C ASP A 79 11.23 17.97 3.80
N TRP A 80 11.20 16.65 3.62
CA TRP A 80 10.34 15.94 2.69
C TRP A 80 9.66 14.74 3.35
N ALA A 81 8.38 14.54 3.07
CA ALA A 81 7.67 13.32 3.44
C ALA A 81 7.31 12.54 2.19
N ILE A 82 7.67 11.26 2.15
CA ILE A 82 7.34 10.34 1.05
C ILE A 82 6.33 9.33 1.57
N TRP A 83 5.10 9.37 1.07
CA TRP A 83 4.10 8.34 1.33
C TRP A 83 4.20 7.24 0.26
N ILE A 84 4.25 5.97 0.68
CA ILE A 84 4.22 4.79 -0.19
C ILE A 84 3.04 3.91 0.22
N GLY A 85 2.15 3.58 -0.71
CA GLY A 85 1.03 2.66 -0.50
C GLY A 85 0.79 1.75 -1.69
N PHE A 86 -0.02 0.71 -1.52
CA PHE A 86 -0.39 -0.18 -2.62
C PHE A 86 -1.25 0.52 -3.67
N ARG A 87 -1.14 0.08 -4.93
CA ARG A 87 -2.06 0.48 -5.99
C ARG A 87 -3.42 -0.20 -5.81
N PRO A 88 -4.52 0.42 -6.28
CA PRO A 88 -5.82 -0.24 -6.29
C PRO A 88 -5.77 -1.60 -6.98
N GLY A 89 -6.34 -2.62 -6.34
CA GLY A 89 -6.44 -3.98 -6.87
C GLY A 89 -5.25 -4.87 -6.51
N VAL A 90 -4.23 -4.31 -5.89
CA VAL A 90 -3.14 -5.09 -5.29
C VAL A 90 -3.60 -5.60 -3.93
N ARG A 91 -3.37 -6.89 -3.68
CA ARG A 91 -3.68 -7.51 -2.40
C ARG A 91 -2.69 -7.03 -1.33
N ASP A 92 -3.24 -6.42 -0.28
CA ASP A 92 -2.49 -6.06 0.92
C ASP A 92 -2.67 -7.14 2.00
N THR A 93 -1.72 -8.07 2.06
CA THR A 93 -1.78 -9.18 3.02
C THR A 93 -1.65 -8.71 4.47
N ALA A 94 -0.81 -7.71 4.74
CA ALA A 94 -0.66 -7.14 6.07
C ALA A 94 -1.94 -6.40 6.50
N GLY A 95 -2.62 -5.75 5.56
CA GLY A 95 -3.92 -5.12 5.77
C GLY A 95 -5.00 -6.15 6.11
N SER A 96 -5.05 -7.28 5.39
CA SER A 96 -5.95 -8.39 5.73
C SER A 96 -5.68 -8.97 7.11
N THR A 97 -4.41 -9.22 7.47
CA THR A 97 -4.06 -9.72 8.81
C THR A 97 -4.40 -8.71 9.91
N ALA A 98 -4.26 -7.41 9.64
CA ALA A 98 -4.68 -6.38 10.57
C ALA A 98 -6.20 -6.37 10.79
N ALA A 99 -6.98 -6.60 9.73
CA ALA A 99 -8.43 -6.72 9.81
C ALA A 99 -8.85 -7.92 10.67
N GLU A 100 -8.28 -9.11 10.40
CA GLU A 100 -8.52 -10.34 11.18
C GLU A 100 -8.20 -10.12 12.67
N ALA A 101 -7.06 -9.51 13.00
CA ALA A 101 -6.70 -9.23 14.39
C ALA A 101 -7.69 -8.29 15.10
N VAL A 102 -8.28 -7.34 14.37
CA VAL A 102 -9.28 -6.41 14.91
C VAL A 102 -10.63 -7.11 15.13
N GLU A 103 -11.04 -7.97 14.20
CA GLU A 103 -12.23 -8.81 14.33
C GLU A 103 -12.14 -9.70 15.57
N ASP A 104 -11.00 -10.39 15.75
CA ASP A 104 -10.74 -11.26 16.90
C ASP A 104 -10.77 -10.50 18.23
N LEU A 105 -10.13 -9.33 18.30
CA LEU A 105 -10.11 -8.51 19.53
C LEU A 105 -11.50 -8.00 19.92
N LEU A 106 -12.30 -7.60 18.93
CA LEU A 106 -13.58 -6.95 19.15
C LEU A 106 -14.76 -7.94 19.18
N GLY A 107 -14.56 -9.16 18.72
CA GLY A 107 -15.62 -10.17 18.60
C GLY A 107 -16.67 -9.80 17.55
N ILE A 108 -16.25 -9.17 16.45
CA ILE A 108 -17.11 -8.72 15.35
C ILE A 108 -16.61 -9.26 14.02
N GLN A 109 -17.41 -9.10 12.97
CA GLN A 109 -16.96 -9.23 11.58
C GLN A 109 -17.09 -7.88 10.89
N LEU A 110 -16.05 -7.50 10.15
CA LEU A 110 -16.07 -6.37 9.25
C LEU A 110 -16.92 -6.70 8.02
N GLY A 111 -17.60 -5.67 7.51
CA GLY A 111 -18.43 -5.79 6.31
C GLY A 111 -17.62 -6.10 5.05
N PRO A 112 -18.27 -6.54 3.95
CA PRO A 112 -17.60 -6.91 2.70
C PRO A 112 -16.85 -5.73 2.03
N ASP A 113 -17.27 -4.49 2.32
CA ASP A 113 -16.65 -3.27 1.82
C ASP A 113 -15.72 -2.61 2.84
N GLU A 114 -15.55 -3.21 4.02
CA GLU A 114 -14.71 -2.68 5.10
C GLU A 114 -13.33 -3.34 5.04
N ALA A 115 -12.29 -2.51 5.18
CA ALA A 115 -10.93 -3.00 5.07
C ALA A 115 -9.95 -2.12 5.85
N ILE A 116 -8.80 -2.70 6.17
CA ILE A 116 -7.64 -2.00 6.69
C ILE A 116 -6.54 -2.04 5.64
N TYR A 117 -5.99 -0.88 5.31
CA TYR A 117 -4.92 -0.73 4.31
C TYR A 117 -3.63 -0.28 4.99
N THR A 118 -2.52 -0.88 4.59
CA THR A 118 -1.19 -0.53 5.07
C THR A 118 -0.48 0.39 4.08
N SER A 119 0.28 1.33 4.64
CA SER A 119 1.21 2.17 3.89
C SER A 119 2.33 2.64 4.80
N LYS A 120 3.32 3.33 4.24
CA LYS A 120 4.42 3.93 5.00
C LYS A 120 4.59 5.40 4.63
N ILE A 121 5.02 6.18 5.60
CA ILE A 121 5.56 7.53 5.38
C ILE A 121 7.03 7.48 5.77
N TYR A 122 7.88 8.06 4.91
CA TYR A 122 9.29 8.28 5.19
C TYR A 122 9.47 9.78 5.42
N GLU A 123 9.76 10.16 6.66
CA GLU A 123 10.25 11.49 7.03
C GLU A 123 11.70 11.57 6.59
N VAL A 124 12.02 12.44 5.63
CA VAL A 124 13.37 12.63 5.09
C VAL A 124 13.86 14.03 5.45
N GLN A 125 15.02 14.09 6.12
CA GLN A 125 15.74 15.33 6.38
C GLN A 125 17.02 15.36 5.57
N GLY A 126 17.36 16.50 4.98
CA GLY A 126 18.51 16.64 4.11
C GLY A 126 18.38 17.77 3.11
N HIS A 127 19.50 18.16 2.51
CA HIS A 127 19.51 19.15 1.44
C HIS A 127 19.21 18.44 0.12
N LEU A 128 17.92 18.29 -0.17
CA LEU A 128 17.41 17.59 -1.35
C LEU A 128 16.50 18.49 -2.18
N GLU A 129 16.64 18.38 -3.49
CA GLU A 129 15.69 18.89 -4.45
C GLU A 129 14.57 17.87 -4.72
N LYS A 130 13.41 18.36 -5.18
CA LYS A 130 12.23 17.54 -5.47
C LYS A 130 12.55 16.33 -6.36
N HIS A 131 13.33 16.51 -7.41
CA HIS A 131 13.69 15.46 -8.35
C HIS A 131 14.53 14.34 -7.69
N GLN A 132 15.34 14.67 -6.69
CA GLN A 132 16.13 13.70 -5.92
C GLN A 132 15.21 12.88 -5.01
N VAL A 133 14.24 13.53 -4.38
CA VAL A 133 13.23 12.87 -3.53
C VAL A 133 12.33 11.96 -4.35
N GLU A 134 11.93 12.39 -5.56
CA GLU A 134 11.24 11.55 -6.54
C GLU A 134 12.05 10.31 -6.92
N LYS A 135 13.35 10.48 -7.13
CA LYS A 135 14.25 9.34 -7.40
C LYS A 135 14.35 8.39 -6.21
N ILE A 136 14.45 8.89 -4.98
CA ILE A 136 14.43 8.05 -3.77
C ILE A 136 13.12 7.25 -3.70
N ALA A 137 11.98 7.92 -3.90
CA ALA A 137 10.67 7.28 -3.84
C ALA A 137 10.53 6.16 -4.87
N ARG A 138 10.87 6.44 -6.14
CA ARG A 138 10.71 5.51 -7.25
C ARG A 138 11.74 4.38 -7.25
N ASP A 139 13.02 4.72 -7.08
CA ASP A 139 14.12 3.79 -7.36
C ASP A 139 14.58 3.03 -6.09
N LEU A 140 14.23 3.48 -4.88
CA LEU A 140 14.62 2.82 -3.62
C LEU A 140 13.46 2.30 -2.78
N LEU A 141 12.33 3.02 -2.75
CA LEU A 141 11.25 2.76 -1.77
C LEU A 141 10.08 1.99 -2.36
N ALA A 142 9.63 2.39 -3.55
CA ALA A 142 8.45 1.81 -4.18
C ALA A 142 8.81 0.73 -5.19
N ASN A 143 7.95 -0.29 -5.27
CA ASN A 143 7.84 -1.13 -6.46
C ASN A 143 6.73 -0.56 -7.35
N GLU A 144 7.08 0.08 -8.47
CA GLU A 144 6.12 0.80 -9.33
C GLU A 144 4.99 -0.07 -9.91
N ILE A 145 5.18 -1.40 -9.99
CA ILE A 145 4.18 -2.37 -10.46
C ILE A 145 3.02 -2.47 -9.47
N ILE A 146 3.32 -2.49 -8.17
CA ILE A 146 2.34 -2.81 -7.12
C ILE A 146 2.09 -1.66 -6.14
N GLN A 147 2.95 -0.65 -6.12
CA GLN A 147 2.88 0.48 -5.20
C GLN A 147 2.82 1.81 -5.95
N GLN A 148 2.31 2.81 -5.26
CA GLN A 148 2.22 4.21 -5.66
C GLN A 148 2.77 5.09 -4.54
N TRP A 149 3.12 6.33 -4.88
CA TRP A 149 3.66 7.26 -3.90
C TRP A 149 3.18 8.70 -4.10
N LYS A 150 3.31 9.48 -3.03
CA LYS A 150 3.11 10.94 -3.01
C LYS A 150 4.25 11.57 -2.24
N ILE A 151 4.66 12.75 -2.67
CA ILE A 151 5.74 13.52 -2.06
C ILE A 151 5.15 14.82 -1.53
N PHE A 152 5.53 15.16 -0.31
CA PHE A 152 5.09 16.37 0.38
C PHE A 152 6.30 17.15 0.85
N GLU A 153 6.30 18.45 0.57
CA GLU A 153 7.31 19.38 1.08
C GLU A 153 6.85 19.94 2.42
N ARG A 154 7.79 20.24 3.33
CA ARG A 154 7.47 20.85 4.62
C ARG A 154 6.58 22.09 4.48
N TYR A 155 6.84 22.96 3.49
CA TYR A 155 6.09 24.20 3.31
C TYR A 155 4.62 23.98 2.92
N SER A 156 4.32 22.88 2.23
CA SER A 156 2.95 22.53 1.83
C SER A 156 2.27 21.56 2.80
N TRP A 157 2.92 21.24 3.92
CA TRP A 157 2.39 20.28 4.89
C TRP A 157 1.34 20.89 5.82
N ASP A 158 0.16 20.30 5.83
CA ASP A 158 -0.86 20.58 6.84
C ASP A 158 -0.75 19.55 7.98
N SER A 159 -0.33 20.01 9.16
CA SER A 159 -0.17 19.18 10.37
C SER A 159 -1.46 18.59 10.94
N LYS A 160 -2.64 19.05 10.48
CA LYS A 160 -3.94 18.49 10.85
C LYS A 160 -4.41 17.43 9.86
N ILE A 161 -4.15 17.64 8.57
CA ILE A 161 -4.57 16.71 7.50
C ILE A 161 -3.55 15.59 7.30
N GLY A 162 -2.26 15.91 7.36
CA GLY A 162 -1.16 15.04 6.97
C GLY A 162 -1.29 14.50 5.55
N ILE A 163 -1.20 13.17 5.37
CA ILE A 163 -1.32 12.54 4.05
C ILE A 163 -2.77 12.37 3.55
N GLY A 164 -3.78 12.83 4.31
CA GLY A 164 -5.20 12.54 4.07
C GLY A 164 -5.53 11.05 4.25
N TYR A 165 -6.48 10.53 3.48
CA TYR A 165 -6.90 9.12 3.54
C TYR A 165 -6.75 8.46 2.17
N PRO A 166 -5.52 8.09 1.75
CA PRO A 166 -5.29 7.47 0.47
C PRO A 166 -5.75 6.01 0.48
N ILE A 167 -7.05 5.77 0.27
CA ILE A 167 -7.65 4.44 0.21
C ILE A 167 -7.51 3.88 -1.22
N PRO A 168 -6.77 2.77 -1.43
CA PRO A 168 -6.57 2.18 -2.75
C PRO A 168 -7.72 1.24 -3.14
N LYS A 169 -8.97 1.75 -3.14
CA LYS A 169 -10.13 0.95 -3.58
C LYS A 169 -10.21 0.90 -5.10
N VAL A 170 -10.43 -0.30 -5.65
CA VAL A 170 -10.75 -0.47 -7.07
C VAL A 170 -12.18 -0.02 -7.26
N VAL A 171 -12.37 1.04 -8.03
CA VAL A 171 -13.68 1.42 -8.53
C VAL A 171 -13.80 0.82 -9.93
N LEU A 172 -14.46 -0.33 -10.04
CA LEU A 172 -14.77 -0.90 -11.35
C LEU A 172 -15.84 -0.04 -12.00
N GLN A 173 -15.52 0.58 -13.14
CA GLN A 173 -16.48 1.38 -13.92
C GLN A 173 -17.47 0.51 -14.72
N HIS A 174 -17.39 -0.82 -14.58
CA HIS A 174 -18.15 -1.77 -15.36
C HIS A 174 -18.36 -3.08 -14.58
N GLU A 175 -19.55 -3.64 -14.69
CA GLU A 175 -19.87 -4.96 -14.15
C GLU A 175 -19.11 -6.05 -14.91
N PRO A 176 -18.42 -6.98 -14.24
CA PRO A 176 -17.80 -8.12 -14.89
C PRO A 176 -18.83 -8.91 -15.71
N GLN A 177 -18.55 -9.14 -16.99
CA GLN A 177 -19.43 -9.91 -17.86
C GLN A 177 -18.82 -11.24 -18.25
N VAL A 178 -19.67 -12.26 -18.33
CA VAL A 178 -19.33 -13.56 -18.92
C VAL A 178 -19.79 -13.55 -20.37
N THR A 179 -18.90 -13.93 -21.29
CA THR A 179 -19.21 -14.03 -22.72
C THR A 179 -18.91 -15.42 -23.23
N VAL A 180 -19.89 -16.05 -23.87
CA VAL A 180 -19.71 -17.32 -24.58
C VAL A 180 -19.02 -17.04 -25.91
N ILE A 181 -17.93 -17.74 -26.19
CA ILE A 181 -17.17 -17.60 -27.43
C ILE A 181 -17.35 -18.89 -28.24
N PRO A 182 -17.97 -18.83 -29.44
CA PRO A 182 -18.11 -20.01 -30.29
C PRO A 182 -16.74 -20.44 -30.83
N ILE A 183 -16.46 -21.76 -30.80
CA ILE A 183 -15.19 -22.35 -31.26
C ILE A 183 -15.45 -23.22 -32.49
N SER A 184 -15.73 -22.56 -33.61
CA SER A 184 -16.15 -23.23 -34.86
C SER A 184 -15.04 -24.03 -35.56
N SER A 185 -13.76 -23.69 -35.37
CA SER A 185 -12.61 -24.42 -35.92
C SER A 185 -11.38 -24.38 -35.02
N ASP A 186 -10.38 -25.23 -35.33
CA ASP A 186 -9.07 -25.22 -34.67
C ASP A 186 -8.37 -23.85 -34.83
N GLU A 187 -8.46 -23.28 -36.03
CA GLU A 187 -7.90 -21.98 -36.38
C GLU A 187 -8.54 -20.84 -35.58
N GLU A 188 -9.86 -20.92 -35.34
CA GLU A 188 -10.55 -19.91 -34.54
C GLU A 188 -10.11 -20.01 -33.07
N LEU A 189 -9.96 -21.22 -32.51
CA LEU A 189 -9.39 -21.39 -31.17
C LEU A 189 -7.95 -20.88 -31.07
N LYS A 190 -7.14 -21.13 -32.10
CA LYS A 190 -5.76 -20.63 -32.18
C LYS A 190 -5.72 -19.10 -32.18
N ARG A 191 -6.60 -18.46 -32.96
CA ARG A 191 -6.74 -16.99 -33.00
C ARG A 191 -7.18 -16.44 -31.65
N ILE A 192 -8.15 -17.07 -30.99
CA ILE A 192 -8.60 -16.67 -29.65
C ILE A 192 -7.44 -16.78 -28.65
N SER A 193 -6.68 -17.88 -28.71
CA SER A 193 -5.50 -18.10 -27.85
C SER A 193 -4.47 -16.99 -28.00
N GLN A 194 -4.14 -16.60 -29.24
CA GLN A 194 -3.21 -15.49 -29.49
C GLN A 194 -3.78 -14.14 -29.03
N LYS A 195 -5.04 -13.84 -29.36
CA LYS A 195 -5.67 -12.56 -29.04
C LYS A 195 -5.83 -12.34 -27.53
N ARG A 196 -6.08 -13.42 -26.78
CA ARG A 196 -6.34 -13.38 -25.33
C ARG A 196 -5.20 -13.95 -24.48
N ASN A 197 -4.04 -14.23 -25.08
CA ASN A 197 -2.87 -14.81 -24.42
C ASN A 197 -3.19 -16.09 -23.61
N LEU A 198 -4.00 -17.00 -24.18
CA LEU A 198 -4.38 -18.25 -23.50
C LEU A 198 -3.25 -19.29 -23.46
N ALA A 199 -2.12 -19.03 -24.13
CA ALA A 199 -0.93 -19.88 -24.17
C ALA A 199 -1.21 -21.34 -24.61
N LEU A 200 -2.25 -21.57 -25.43
CA LEU A 200 -2.55 -22.89 -25.98
C LEU A 200 -1.50 -23.32 -27.00
N ARG A 201 -1.04 -24.58 -26.92
CA ARG A 201 -0.22 -25.22 -27.95
C ARG A 201 -1.10 -25.84 -29.03
N ASP A 202 -0.51 -26.10 -30.19
CA ASP A 202 -1.22 -26.73 -31.32
C ASP A 202 -1.78 -28.11 -30.96
N SER A 203 -1.16 -28.84 -30.04
CA SER A 203 -1.67 -30.11 -29.50
C SER A 203 -2.88 -29.97 -28.58
N ASP A 204 -3.04 -28.83 -27.92
CA ASP A 204 -4.10 -28.61 -26.91
C ASP A 204 -5.43 -28.27 -27.59
N ILE A 205 -5.37 -27.63 -28.78
CA ILE A 205 -6.52 -27.16 -29.57
C ILE A 205 -7.54 -28.26 -29.90
N PRO A 206 -7.16 -29.39 -30.55
CA PRO A 206 -8.13 -30.41 -30.91
C PRO A 206 -8.76 -31.08 -29.69
N VAL A 207 -8.00 -31.23 -28.59
CA VAL A 207 -8.48 -31.81 -27.33
C VAL A 207 -9.53 -30.92 -26.68
N ILE A 208 -9.25 -29.61 -26.58
CA ILE A 208 -10.19 -28.63 -26.01
C ILE A 208 -11.45 -28.56 -26.85
N ARG A 209 -11.34 -28.54 -28.19
CA ARG A 209 -12.52 -28.52 -29.06
C ARG A 209 -13.37 -29.77 -28.90
N GLN A 210 -12.76 -30.96 -28.86
CA GLN A 210 -13.49 -32.21 -28.67
C GLN A 210 -14.29 -32.25 -27.35
N TYR A 211 -13.82 -31.56 -26.30
CA TYR A 211 -14.56 -31.47 -25.04
C TYR A 211 -15.87 -30.64 -25.16
N PHE A 212 -15.90 -29.63 -26.03
CA PHE A 212 -17.04 -28.72 -26.19
C PHE A 212 -17.94 -29.03 -27.39
N LEU A 213 -17.58 -30.03 -28.20
CA LEU A 213 -18.35 -30.55 -29.35
C LEU A 213 -19.20 -31.74 -28.93
#